data_AF-A0A2D4KI23-F1
#
_entry.id   AF-A0A2D4KI23-F1
#
_cell.length_a   1.000
_cell.length_b   1.000
_cell.length_c   1.000
_cell.angle_alpha   90.00
_cell.angle_beta   90.00
_cell.angle_gamma   90.00
#
_symmetry.space_group_name_H-M   'P 1'
#
loop_
_entity.id
_entity.type
_entity.pdbx_description
1 polymer ?
#
loop_
_entity_poly.entity_id
_entity_poly.type
_entity_poly.pdbx_seq_one_letter_code
_entity_poly.pdbx_strand_id
1 'polypeptide(L)'
;LKEPLTTAFKLMERTEEYGRVAGLKINKDKTKILTKNMLMRQKKELEETLGIQVTNKVKYLGIYITPRCGTLKEDNYFKLKQQIATDLTKWENLQLSLIGRISTIKMNVLPKILYLFQTIPI
;
A
#
# COMPACT_ATOMS: atom_id res chain seq x y z
N LEU A 1 12.37 -15.43 4.40
CA LEU A 1 12.11 -16.74 5.04
C LEU A 1 12.77 -17.80 4.18
N LYS A 2 13.55 -18.73 4.76
CA LYS A 2 14.23 -19.78 4.00
C LYS A 2 13.23 -20.80 3.41
N GLU A 3 12.14 -21.07 4.13
CA GLU A 3 11.03 -21.95 3.71
C GLU A 3 9.68 -21.23 3.90
N PRO A 4 9.17 -20.52 2.88
CA PRO A 4 8.02 -19.64 3.03
C PRO A 4 6.71 -20.39 3.34
N LEU A 5 6.51 -21.60 2.81
CA LEU A 5 5.28 -22.38 3.00
C LEU A 5 5.12 -22.83 4.47
N THR A 6 6.15 -23.47 5.03
CA THR A 6 6.15 -23.96 6.41
C THR A 6 6.16 -22.81 7.42
N THR A 7 6.94 -21.77 7.14
CA THR A 7 7.11 -20.65 8.09
C THR A 7 5.90 -19.73 8.11
N ALA A 8 5.24 -19.48 6.98
CA ALA A 8 4.05 -18.62 6.94
C ALA A 8 2.89 -19.23 7.73
N PHE A 9 2.69 -20.56 7.67
CA PHE A 9 1.70 -21.25 8.48
C PHE A 9 1.95 -21.07 9.98
N LYS A 10 3.18 -21.37 10.44
CA LYS A 10 3.56 -21.20 11.85
C LYS A 10 3.42 -19.75 12.33
N LEU A 11 3.76 -18.78 11.48
CA LEU A 11 3.59 -17.36 11.80
C LEU A 11 2.11 -17.01 11.97
N MET A 12 1.24 -17.50 11.09
CA MET A 12 -0.19 -17.27 11.17
C MET A 12 -0.79 -17.88 12.44
N GLU A 13 -0.44 -19.11 12.78
CA GLU A 13 -0.86 -19.78 14.01
C GLU A 13 -0.47 -18.96 15.25
N ARG A 14 0.79 -18.51 15.34
CA ARG A 14 1.26 -17.68 16.47
C ARG A 14 0.59 -16.31 16.53
N THR A 15 0.30 -15.71 15.38
CA THR A 15 -0.39 -14.41 15.34
C THR A 15 -1.84 -14.56 15.78
N GLU A 16 -2.51 -15.65 15.40
CA GLU A 16 -3.87 -15.97 15.86
C GLU A 16 -3.90 -16.29 17.37
N GLU A 17 -2.92 -17.03 17.89
CA GLU A 17 -2.77 -17.31 19.32
C GLU A 17 -2.58 -16.02 20.13
N TYR A 18 -1.66 -15.15 19.70
CA TYR A 18 -1.44 -13.84 20.31
C TYR A 18 -2.71 -12.98 20.24
N GLY A 19 -3.37 -12.96 19.08
CA GLY A 19 -4.64 -12.27 18.90
C GLY A 19 -5.67 -12.73 19.91
N ARG A 20 -5.84 -14.05 20.08
CA ARG A 20 -6.77 -14.63 21.06
C ARG A 20 -6.48 -14.17 22.48
N VAL A 21 -5.21 -14.14 22.91
CA VAL A 21 -4.82 -13.64 24.25
C VAL A 21 -5.13 -12.15 24.40
N ALA A 22 -4.95 -11.37 23.33
CA ALA A 22 -5.26 -9.94 23.31
C ALA A 22 -6.76 -9.61 23.08
N GLY A 23 -7.64 -10.61 22.90
CA GLY A 23 -9.05 -10.39 22.54
C GLY A 23 -9.27 -9.89 21.11
N LEU A 24 -8.30 -10.12 20.21
CA LEU A 24 -8.29 -9.68 18.81
C LEU A 24 -8.37 -10.87 17.85
N LYS A 25 -8.90 -10.63 16.64
CA LYS A 25 -8.97 -11.63 15.55
C LYS A 25 -8.46 -11.03 14.25
N ILE A 26 -7.65 -11.81 13.53
CA ILE A 26 -7.16 -11.45 12.20
C ILE A 26 -8.32 -11.47 11.20
N ASN A 27 -8.43 -10.42 10.39
CA ASN A 27 -9.34 -10.37 9.26
C ASN A 27 -8.63 -10.91 8.01
N LYS A 28 -8.94 -12.15 7.61
CA LYS A 28 -8.30 -12.81 6.46
C LYS A 28 -8.64 -12.14 5.13
N ASP A 29 -9.83 -11.56 4.99
CA ASP A 29 -10.25 -10.86 3.75
C ASP A 29 -9.42 -9.59 3.49
N LYS A 30 -9.09 -8.86 4.55
CA LYS A 30 -8.23 -7.67 4.51
C LYS A 30 -6.74 -8.01 4.47
N THR A 31 -6.37 -9.19 4.95
CA THR A 31 -4.98 -9.65 4.93
C THR A 31 -4.60 -10.07 3.52
N LYS A 32 -3.39 -9.69 3.07
CA LYS A 32 -2.86 -10.03 1.76
C LYS A 32 -1.41 -10.48 1.89
N ILE A 33 -1.01 -11.44 1.08
CA ILE A 33 0.37 -11.93 1.04
C ILE A 33 1.06 -11.36 -0.19
N LEU A 34 2.21 -10.73 0.02
CA LEU A 34 3.09 -10.25 -1.04
C LEU A 34 4.28 -11.20 -1.16
N THR A 35 4.46 -11.83 -2.32
CA THR A 35 5.55 -12.79 -2.55
C THR A 35 6.62 -12.22 -3.48
N LYS A 36 7.89 -12.54 -3.22
CA LYS A 36 9.04 -12.17 -4.06
C LYS A 36 9.80 -13.44 -4.44
N ASN A 37 10.14 -13.58 -5.72
CA ASN A 37 10.92 -14.70 -6.26
C ASN A 37 10.32 -16.10 -5.93
N MET A 38 9.00 -16.25 -6.07
CA MET A 38 8.28 -17.49 -5.77
C MET A 38 7.55 -18.00 -7.02
N LEU A 39 7.60 -19.31 -7.26
CA LEU A 39 6.95 -19.95 -8.42
C LEU A 39 5.42 -19.91 -8.28
N MET A 40 4.70 -19.90 -9.42
CA MET A 40 3.24 -19.84 -9.43
C MET A 40 2.57 -21.00 -8.67
N ARG A 41 3.13 -22.22 -8.78
CA ARG A 41 2.65 -23.39 -8.01
C ARG A 41 2.72 -23.15 -6.51
N GLN A 42 3.84 -22.63 -6.03
CA GLN A 42 4.05 -22.37 -4.60
C GLN A 42 3.15 -21.22 -4.10
N LYS A 43 2.89 -20.20 -4.93
CA LYS A 43 1.94 -19.12 -4.58
C LYS A 43 0.53 -19.67 -4.38
N LYS A 44 0.09 -20.57 -5.29
CA LYS A 44 -1.22 -21.21 -5.20
C LYS A 44 -1.34 -22.09 -3.95
N GLU A 45 -0.33 -22.91 -3.69
CA GLU A 45 -0.24 -23.74 -2.48
C GLU A 45 -0.29 -22.89 -1.20
N LEU A 46 0.41 -21.74 -1.18
CA LEU A 46 0.39 -20.81 -0.05
C LEU A 46 -0.99 -20.18 0.17
N GLU A 47 -1.67 -19.79 -0.91
CA GLU A 47 -3.02 -19.22 -0.87
C GLU A 47 -4.04 -20.24 -0.36
N GLU A 48 -3.99 -21.49 -0.83
CA GLU A 48 -4.84 -22.60 -0.38
C GLU A 48 -4.58 -22.96 1.09
N THR A 49 -3.31 -23.05 1.49
CA THR A 49 -2.92 -23.44 2.85
C THR A 49 -3.37 -22.42 3.91
N LEU A 50 -3.27 -21.12 3.60
CA LEU A 50 -3.56 -20.05 4.56
C LEU A 50 -4.97 -19.48 4.43
N GLY A 51 -5.64 -19.70 3.30
CA GLY A 51 -6.90 -19.04 2.97
C GLY A 51 -6.75 -17.51 2.88
N ILE A 52 -5.56 -17.04 2.48
CA ILE A 52 -5.24 -15.61 2.36
C ILE A 52 -4.77 -15.34 0.94
N GLN A 53 -5.36 -14.31 0.32
CA GLN A 53 -5.06 -13.97 -1.06
C GLN A 53 -3.60 -13.55 -1.25
N VAL A 54 -2.93 -14.18 -2.22
CA VAL A 54 -1.61 -13.75 -2.70
C VAL A 54 -1.79 -12.68 -3.78
N THR A 55 -1.19 -11.52 -3.59
CA THR A 55 -1.28 -10.38 -4.50
C THR A 55 0.10 -9.93 -4.98
N ASN A 56 0.13 -9.25 -6.11
CA ASN A 56 1.33 -8.58 -6.62
C ASN A 56 1.46 -7.13 -6.13
N LYS A 57 0.44 -6.62 -5.42
CA LYS A 57 0.36 -5.23 -4.96
C LYS A 57 -0.50 -5.13 -3.71
N VAL A 58 -0.01 -4.41 -2.70
CA VAL A 58 -0.74 -4.14 -1.45
C VAL A 58 -0.69 -2.64 -1.15
N LYS A 59 -1.73 -2.10 -0.53
CA LYS A 59 -1.75 -0.71 -0.07
C LYS A 59 -1.42 -0.66 1.42
N TYR A 60 -0.38 0.07 1.78
CA TYR A 60 0.05 0.28 3.16
C TYR A 60 0.19 1.78 3.43
N LEU A 61 -0.57 2.29 4.41
CA LEU A 61 -0.60 3.72 4.79
C LEU A 61 -0.73 4.68 3.58
N GLY A 62 -1.61 4.35 2.63
CA GLY A 62 -1.81 5.16 1.43
C GLY A 62 -0.88 4.84 0.26
N ILE A 63 0.25 4.17 0.50
CA ILE A 63 1.28 3.84 -0.50
C ILE A 63 1.03 2.44 -1.05
N TYR A 64 1.12 2.30 -2.36
CA TYR A 64 1.16 1.00 -3.00
C TYR A 64 2.56 0.41 -2.97
N ILE A 65 2.67 -0.77 -2.38
CA ILE A 65 3.90 -1.56 -2.28
C ILE A 65 3.79 -2.75 -3.23
N THR A 66 4.83 -2.99 -4.02
CA THR A 66 4.96 -4.11 -4.94
C THR A 66 6.29 -4.84 -4.70
N PRO A 67 6.42 -6.13 -5.07
CA PRO A 67 7.68 -6.86 -4.97
C PRO A 67 8.77 -6.30 -5.91
N ARG A 68 8.37 -5.58 -6.96
CA ARG A 68 9.23 -5.03 -8.00
C ARG A 68 9.33 -3.51 -7.83
N CYS A 69 10.51 -3.02 -7.44
CA CYS A 69 10.72 -1.59 -7.21
C CYS A 69 10.42 -0.72 -8.44
N GLY A 70 10.58 -1.26 -9.65
CA GLY A 70 10.34 -0.52 -10.90
C GLY A 70 8.92 0.06 -11.04
N THR A 71 7.91 -0.56 -10.43
CA THR A 71 6.53 -0.04 -10.51
C THR A 71 6.18 0.95 -9.40
N LEU A 72 7.02 1.13 -8.37
CA LEU A 72 6.71 1.99 -7.21
C LEU A 72 6.47 3.44 -7.63
N LYS A 73 7.25 3.94 -8.61
CA LYS A 73 7.10 5.30 -9.14
C LYS A 73 5.75 5.49 -9.84
N GLU A 74 5.41 4.59 -10.76
CA GLU A 74 4.15 4.65 -11.52
C GLU A 74 2.94 4.47 -10.60
N ASP A 75 3.03 3.51 -9.68
CA ASP A 75 1.94 3.14 -8.80
C ASP A 75 1.59 4.21 -7.76
N ASN A 76 2.52 5.13 -7.47
CA ASN A 76 2.35 6.17 -6.44
C ASN A 76 2.53 7.59 -7.00
N TYR A 77 3.70 7.93 -7.53
CA TYR A 77 4.00 9.31 -7.96
C TYR A 77 3.15 9.74 -9.16
N PHE A 78 3.02 8.88 -10.16
CA PHE A 78 2.22 9.22 -11.34
C PHE A 78 0.74 9.38 -11.00
N LYS A 79 0.21 8.50 -10.14
CA LYS A 79 -1.16 8.62 -9.62
C LYS A 79 -1.37 9.90 -8.82
N LEU A 80 -0.42 10.26 -7.94
CA LEU A 80 -0.51 11.52 -7.19
C LEU A 80 -0.48 12.73 -8.14
N LYS A 81 0.38 12.71 -9.16
CA LYS A 81 0.42 13.77 -10.18
C LYS A 81 -0.92 13.95 -10.89
N GLN A 82 -1.55 12.84 -11.31
CA GLN A 82 -2.88 12.88 -11.92
C GLN A 82 -3.93 13.45 -10.98
N GLN A 83 -3.93 13.01 -9.72
CA GLN A 83 -4.86 13.53 -8.72
C GLN A 83 -4.66 15.03 -8.48
N ILE A 84 -3.41 15.49 -8.37
CA ILE A 84 -3.10 16.92 -8.23
C ILE A 84 -3.63 17.70 -9.45
N ALA A 85 -3.44 17.20 -10.67
CA ALA A 85 -3.97 17.86 -11.87
C ALA A 85 -5.49 17.99 -11.82
N THR A 86 -6.20 16.92 -11.42
CA THR A 86 -7.65 16.96 -11.24
C THR A 86 -8.09 17.92 -10.14
N ASP A 87 -7.39 17.94 -9.00
CA ASP A 87 -7.68 18.85 -7.88
C ASP A 87 -7.48 20.32 -8.31
N LEU A 88 -6.42 20.62 -9.08
CA LEU A 88 -6.16 21.95 -9.62
C LEU A 88 -7.26 22.41 -10.58
N THR A 89 -7.71 21.56 -11.50
CA THR A 89 -8.85 21.87 -12.40
C THR A 89 -10.13 22.15 -11.62
N LYS A 90 -10.38 21.42 -10.53
CA LYS A 90 -11.54 21.69 -9.66
C LYS A 90 -11.40 23.03 -8.92
N TRP A 91 -10.19 23.37 -8.47
CA TRP A 91 -9.94 24.61 -7.73
C TRP A 91 -9.89 25.86 -8.61
N GLU A 92 -9.75 25.70 -9.93
CA GLU A 92 -9.85 26.82 -10.88
C GLU A 92 -11.17 27.58 -10.74
N ASN A 93 -12.25 26.85 -10.47
CA ASN A 93 -13.60 27.40 -10.28
C ASN A 93 -13.80 28.10 -8.93
N LEU A 94 -12.83 28.04 -8.00
CA LEU A 94 -12.94 28.71 -6.71
C LEU A 94 -12.64 30.21 -6.86
N GLN A 95 -13.50 31.03 -6.28
CA GLN A 95 -13.32 32.47 -6.17
C GLN A 95 -12.29 32.81 -5.09
N LEU A 96 -11.03 32.48 -5.34
CA LEU A 96 -9.90 32.79 -4.47
C LEU A 96 -9.02 33.85 -5.10
N SER A 97 -8.52 34.77 -4.26
CA SER A 97 -7.43 35.68 -4.64
C SER A 97 -6.18 34.89 -5.02
N LEU A 98 -5.23 35.53 -5.70
CA LEU A 98 -3.97 34.90 -6.09
C LEU A 98 -3.21 34.31 -4.87
N ILE A 99 -3.17 35.06 -3.77
CA ILE A 99 -2.55 34.62 -2.50
C ILE A 99 -3.31 33.43 -1.92
N GLY A 100 -4.65 33.45 -1.98
CA GLY A 100 -5.49 32.33 -1.57
C GLY A 100 -5.18 31.07 -2.38
N ARG A 101 -5.04 31.17 -3.70
CA ARG A 101 -4.68 30.05 -4.58
C ARG A 101 -3.31 29.46 -4.24
N ILE A 102 -2.29 30.30 -4.06
CA ILE A 102 -0.94 29.87 -3.67
C ILE A 102 -0.98 29.12 -2.33
N SER A 103 -1.69 29.67 -1.35
CA SER A 103 -1.80 29.09 -0.01
C SER A 103 -2.52 27.74 -0.05
N THR A 104 -3.63 27.64 -0.79
CA THR A 104 -4.37 26.39 -0.98
C THR A 104 -3.49 25.31 -1.62
N ILE A 105 -2.72 25.64 -2.66
CA ILE A 105 -1.79 24.70 -3.30
C ILE A 105 -0.72 24.25 -2.31
N LYS A 106 -0.07 25.19 -1.61
CA LYS A 106 0.96 24.86 -0.61
C LYS A 106 0.41 23.96 0.49
N MET A 107 -0.77 24.24 1.03
CA MET A 107 -1.34 23.46 2.14
C MET A 107 -1.82 22.06 1.71
N ASN A 108 -2.28 21.88 0.47
CA ASN A 108 -2.88 20.61 0.05
C ASN A 108 -1.94 19.72 -0.78
N VAL A 109 -1.07 20.31 -1.60
CA VAL A 109 -0.23 19.57 -2.55
C VAL A 109 1.13 19.24 -1.94
N LEU A 110 1.79 20.22 -1.30
CA LEU A 110 3.11 20.04 -0.71
C LEU A 110 3.18 18.86 0.27
N PRO A 111 2.27 18.71 1.27
CA PRO A 111 2.38 17.59 2.21
C PRO A 111 2.22 16.23 1.53
N LYS A 112 1.39 16.11 0.49
CA LYS A 112 1.22 14.85 -0.26
C LYS A 112 2.50 14.45 -0.99
N ILE A 113 3.19 15.42 -1.59
CA ILE A 113 4.46 15.20 -2.29
C ILE A 113 5.57 14.83 -1.29
N LEU A 114 5.71 15.61 -0.20
CA LEU A 114 6.71 15.36 0.83
C LEU A 114 6.53 13.97 1.47
N TYR A 115 5.28 13.55 1.69
CA TYR A 115 4.99 12.21 2.18
C TYR A 115 5.53 11.12 1.25
N LEU A 116 5.34 11.23 -0.07
CA LEU A 116 5.91 10.26 -1.02
C LEU A 116 7.44 10.26 -0.99
N PHE A 117 8.07 11.43 -0.93
CA PHE A 117 9.53 11.55 -0.86
C PHE A 117 10.13 10.91 0.39
N GLN A 118 9.44 11.01 1.53
CA GLN A 118 9.90 10.43 2.79
C GLN A 118 9.64 8.91 2.86
N THR A 119 8.59 8.42 2.22
CA THR A 119 8.13 7.03 2.36
C THR A 119 8.66 6.09 1.28
N ILE A 120 8.93 6.59 0.07
CA ILE A 120 9.35 5.76 -1.05
C ILE A 120 10.85 6.03 -1.32
N PRO A 121 11.72 5.03 -1.14
CA PRO A 121 13.12 5.15 -1.50
C PRO A 121 13.24 5.12 -3.04
N ILE A 122 13.43 6.29 -3.64
CA ILE A 122 13.80 6.46 -5.06
C ILE A 122 15.26 6.89 -5.11
#